data_AF-A0A449IHT8-F1
#
_entry.id   AF-A0A449IHT8-F1
#
_cell.length_a   1.000
_cell.length_b   1.000
_cell.length_c   1.000
_cell.angle_alpha   90.00
_cell.angle_beta   90.00
_cell.angle_gamma   90.00
#
_symmetry.space_group_name_H-M   'P 1'
#
loop_
_entity.id
_entity.type
_entity.pdbx_description
1 polymer ?
#
loop_
_entity_poly.entity_id
_entity_poly.type
_entity_poly.pdbx_seq_one_letter_code
_entity_poly.pdbx_strand_id
1 'polypeptide(L)' 'MGQGPPEDVTKQVAPLLGLSPEITLTAVKRQGYGAQFLTPEVVNAQQKIADSFYQLKLIPKPLVVKDVIWTPPANLAKAN' A
#
# COMPACT_ATOMS: atom_id res chain seq x y z
N MET A 1 -5.08 11.23 -0.71
CA MET A 1 -4.03 11.95 -1.47
C MET A 1 -4.46 11.94 -2.93
N GLY A 2 -4.41 13.10 -3.59
CA GLY A 2 -5.12 13.35 -4.85
C GLY A 2 -4.77 12.35 -5.93
N GLN A 3 -5.80 11.69 -6.48
CA GLN A 3 -5.69 11.05 -7.79
C GLN A 3 -5.82 12.17 -8.83
N GLY A 4 -4.79 12.38 -9.64
CA GLY A 4 -4.72 13.47 -10.61
C GLY A 4 -3.40 13.49 -11.36
N PRO A 5 -3.23 14.40 -12.34
CA PRO A 5 -1.97 14.54 -13.06
C PRO A 5 -0.80 14.69 -12.10
N PRO A 6 0.35 14.01 -12.33
CA PRO A 6 1.49 14.03 -11.42
C PRO A 6 1.95 15.44 -11.04
N GLU A 7 1.89 16.39 -11.97
CA GLU A 7 2.26 17.79 -11.78
C GLU A 7 1.40 18.48 -10.70
N ASP A 8 0.10 18.21 -10.69
CA ASP A 8 -0.84 18.84 -9.76
C ASP A 8 -0.75 18.22 -8.38
N VAL A 9 -0.54 16.90 -8.32
CA VAL A 9 -0.26 16.20 -7.06
C VAL A 9 1.04 16.74 -6.46
N THR A 10 2.12 16.86 -7.24
CA THR A 10 3.40 17.41 -6.79
C THR A 10 3.28 18.78 -6.14
N LYS A 11 2.51 19.71 -6.74
CA LYS A 11 2.29 21.05 -6.17
C LYS A 11 1.64 20.99 -4.79
N GLN A 12 0.78 20.01 -4.54
CA GLN A 12 0.12 19.81 -3.24
C GLN A 12 1.06 19.18 -2.21
N VAL A 13 1.86 18.17 -2.60
CA VAL A 13 2.66 17.39 -1.64
C VAL A 13 4.05 17.98 -1.37
N ALA A 14 4.66 18.70 -2.31
CA ALA A 14 6.03 19.21 -2.16
C ALA A 14 6.22 20.08 -0.91
N PRO A 15 5.30 21.02 -0.57
CA PRO A 15 5.42 21.81 0.66
C PRO A 15 5.28 20.97 1.93
N LEU A 16 4.47 19.91 1.89
CA LEU A 16 4.24 19.02 3.05
C LEU A 16 5.47 18.16 3.36
N LEU A 17 6.21 17.78 2.33
CA LEU A 17 7.43 16.98 2.44
C LEU A 17 8.68 17.83 2.68
N GLY A 18 8.60 19.14 2.46
CA GLY A 18 9.77 20.03 2.50
C GLY A 18 10.79 19.76 1.40
N LEU A 19 10.34 19.17 0.29
CA LEU A 19 11.20 18.76 -0.83
C LEU A 19 10.99 19.66 -2.05
N SER A 20 11.99 19.72 -2.95
CA SER A 20 11.82 20.43 -4.21
C SER A 20 10.73 19.78 -5.07
N PRO A 21 10.07 20.56 -5.96
CA PRO A 21 9.06 20.01 -6.87
C PRO A 21 9.60 18.88 -7.75
N GLU A 22 10.84 18.95 -8.21
CA GLU A 22 11.46 17.93 -9.08
C GLU A 22 11.63 16.58 -8.37
N ILE A 23 12.10 16.59 -7.12
CA ILE A 23 12.24 15.39 -6.30
C ILE A 23 10.86 14.81 -5.98
N THR A 24 9.92 15.68 -5.61
CA THR A 24 8.55 15.27 -5.29
C THR A 24 7.85 14.67 -6.51
N LEU A 25 8.03 15.23 -7.71
CA LEU A 25 7.47 14.69 -8.95
C LEU A 25 7.97 13.27 -9.24
N THR A 26 9.24 13.00 -8.97
CA THR A 26 9.80 11.66 -9.12
C THR A 26 9.14 10.67 -8.15
N ALA A 27 8.92 11.07 -6.90
CA ALA A 27 8.22 10.25 -5.91
C ALA A 27 6.76 10.00 -6.30
N VAL A 28 6.04 11.06 -6.70
CA VAL A 28 4.64 10.99 -7.15
C VAL A 28 4.48 10.05 -8.35
N LYS A 29 5.38 10.11 -9.34
CA LYS A 29 5.35 9.22 -10.52
C LYS A 29 5.59 7.74 -10.18
N ARG A 30 6.33 7.45 -9.10
CA ARG A 30 6.60 6.08 -8.63
C ARG A 30 5.50 5.53 -7.71
N GLN A 31 4.69 6.42 -7.15
CA GLN A 31 3.66 6.04 -6.20
C GLN A 31 2.50 5.36 -6.94
N GLY A 32 2.15 4.14 -6.51
CA GLY A 32 0.85 3.55 -6.84
C GLY A 32 -0.24 4.25 -6.03
N TYR A 33 -1.24 4.82 -6.71
CA TYR A 33 -2.39 5.45 -6.05
C TYR A 33 -3.63 4.54 -6.15
N GLY A 34 -4.49 4.66 -5.14
CA GLY A 34 -5.76 3.92 -5.05
C GLY A 34 -5.65 2.70 -4.14
N ALA A 35 -6.45 2.67 -3.08
CA ALA A 35 -6.61 1.48 -2.28
C ALA A 35 -7.52 0.49 -3.03
N GLN A 36 -7.12 -0.78 -3.09
CA GLN A 36 -7.89 -1.87 -3.67
C GLN A 36 -8.13 -2.94 -2.61
N PHE A 37 -9.13 -3.79 -2.83
CA PHE A 37 -9.35 -4.94 -1.96
C PHE A 37 -8.23 -5.97 -2.12
N LEU A 38 -7.94 -6.68 -1.03
CA LEU A 38 -6.93 -7.72 -1.02
C LEU A 38 -7.39 -8.91 -1.86
N THR A 39 -6.56 -9.31 -2.83
CA THR A 39 -6.77 -10.54 -3.62
C THR A 39 -6.06 -11.72 -2.95
N PRO A 40 -6.46 -12.98 -3.22
CA PRO A 40 -5.77 -14.15 -2.69
C PRO A 40 -4.26 -14.17 -2.99
N GLU A 41 -3.85 -13.62 -4.13
CA GLU A 41 -2.45 -13.48 -4.49
C GLU A 41 -1.69 -12.54 -3.54
N VAL A 42 -2.26 -11.37 -3.24
CA VAL A 42 -1.68 -10.40 -2.28
C VAL A 42 -1.58 -11.01 -0.88
N VAL A 43 -2.60 -11.78 -0.47
CA VAL A 43 -2.58 -12.50 0.82
C VAL A 43 -1.43 -13.50 0.89
N ASN A 44 -1.23 -14.28 -0.17
CA ASN A 44 -0.15 -15.26 -0.23
C ASN A 44 1.22 -14.59 -0.24
N ALA A 45 1.37 -13.46 -0.95
CA ALA A 45 2.61 -12.68 -0.94
C ALA A 45 2.91 -12.16 0.48
N GLN A 46 1.90 -11.65 1.18
CA GLN A 46 2.06 -11.14 2.53
C GLN A 46 2.38 -12.25 3.54
N GLN A 47 1.83 -13.46 3.35
CA GLN A 47 2.19 -14.62 4.16
C GLN A 47 3.68 -14.97 4.00
N LYS A 48 4.21 -14.98 2.77
CA LYS A 48 5.65 -15.23 2.54
C LYS A 48 6.55 -14.22 3.24
N ILE A 49 6.14 -12.95 3.29
CA ILE A 49 6.87 -11.90 4.02
C ILE A 49 6.84 -12.21 5.51
N ALA A 50 5.68 -12.52 6.08
CA ALA A 50 5.55 -12.89 7.49
C ALA A 50 6.42 -14.11 7.86
N ASP A 51 6.42 -15.14 7.03
CA ASP A 51 7.24 -16.34 7.20
C ASP A 51 8.74 -15.99 7.20
N SER A 52 9.16 -15.15 6.25
CA SER A 52 10.55 -14.68 6.15
C SER A 52 10.96 -13.91 7.41
N PHE A 53 10.11 -13.03 7.91
CA PHE A 53 10.39 -12.26 9.13
C PHE A 53 10.51 -13.16 10.35
N TYR A 54 9.71 -14.21 10.45
CA TYR A 54 9.81 -15.19 11.53
C TYR A 54 11.09 -16.04 11.42
N GLN A 55 11.42 -16.52 10.22
CA GLN A 55 12.64 -17.29 9.97
C GLN A 55 13.91 -16.48 10.29
N LEU A 56 13.91 -15.19 9.94
CA LEU A 56 14.98 -14.25 10.26
C LEU A 56 14.94 -13.75 11.71
N LYS A 57 13.96 -14.19 12.52
CA LYS A 57 13.74 -13.78 13.92
C LYS A 57 13.55 -12.27 14.09
N LEU A 58 13.03 -11.59 13.07
CA LEU A 58 12.63 -10.18 13.11
C LEU A 58 11.29 -9.99 13.84
N ILE A 59 10.49 -11.06 13.94
CA ILE A 59 9.28 -11.13 14.75
C ILE A 59 9.33 -12.35 15.69
N PRO A 60 8.76 -12.26 16.90
CA PRO A 60 8.90 -13.29 17.92
C PRO A 60 7.94 -14.48 17.75
N LYS A 61 6.89 -14.35 16.93
CA LYS A 61 5.84 -15.36 16.75
C LYS A 61 5.48 -15.50 15.27
N PRO A 62 5.13 -16.71 14.80
CA PRO A 62 4.60 -16.89 13.46
C PRO A 62 3.24 -16.20 13.34
N LEU A 63 2.96 -15.64 12.15
CA LEU A 63 1.72 -14.95 11.84
C LEU A 63 0.99 -15.67 10.69
N VAL A 64 -0.31 -15.87 10.82
CA VAL A 64 -1.16 -16.41 9.75
C VAL A 64 -1.98 -15.25 9.17
N VAL A 65 -1.58 -14.74 8.02
CA VAL A 65 -2.12 -13.52 7.42
C VAL A 65 -3.61 -13.66 7.08
N LYS A 66 -4.04 -14.83 6.60
CA LYS A 66 -5.46 -15.06 6.26
C LYS A 66 -6.43 -14.85 7.44
N ASP A 67 -5.95 -15.01 8.67
CA ASP A 67 -6.80 -14.92 9.87
C ASP A 67 -7.04 -13.47 10.32
N VAL A 68 -6.26 -12.52 9.79
CA VAL A 68 -6.34 -11.09 10.15
C VAL A 68 -6.88 -10.22 9.01
N ILE A 69 -7.36 -10.83 7.92
CA ILE A 69 -7.92 -10.10 6.79
C ILE A 69 -9.37 -9.74 7.06
N TRP A 70 -9.64 -8.45 7.01
CA TRP A 70 -10.99 -7.94 6.94
C TRP A 70 -11.55 -8.06 5.52
N THR A 71 -12.72 -8.66 5.38
CA THR A 71 -13.44 -8.74 4.11
C THR A 71 -14.62 -7.76 4.13
N PRO A 72 -14.76 -6.89 3.12
CA PRO A 72 -15.88 -5.96 3.04
C PRO A 72 -17.22 -6.70 2.91
N PRO A 73 -18.32 -6.16 3.47
CA PRO A 73 -19.67 -6.61 3.18
C PRO A 73 -19.95 -6.69 1.66
N ALA A 74 -20.73 -7.69 1.23
CA ALA A 74 -20.90 -8.06 -0.18
C ALA A 74 -21.43 -6.94 -1.10
N ASN A 75 -22.12 -5.94 -0.54
CA ASN A 75 -22.58 -4.75 -1.27
C ASN A 75 -21.45 -3.75 -1.60
N LEU A 76 -20.36 -3.75 -0.84
CA LEU A 76 -19.18 -2.91 -1.07
C LEU A 76 -18.15 -3.60 -1.96
N ALA A 77 -18.11 -4.94 -1.93
CA ALA A 77 -17.20 -5.73 -2.76
C ALA A 77 -17.49 -5.68 -4.28
N LYS A 78 -18.71 -5.30 -4.67
CA LYS A 78 -19.16 -5.23 -6.08
C LYS A 78 -19.02 -3.85 -6.74
N ALA A 79 -18.55 -2.84 -5.99
CA ALA A 79 -18.55 -1.45 -6.44
C ALA A 79 -17.23 -1.01 -7.12
N ASN A 80 -16.30 -1.94 -7.36
CA ASN A 80 -14.97 -1.68 -7.92
C ASN A 80 -14.76 -2.38 -9.26
#